data_AF-A0AA37T1I2-F1
#
_entry.id   AF-A0AA37T1I2-F1
#
_cell.length_a   1.000
_cell.length_b   1.000
_cell.length_c   1.000
_cell.angle_alpha   90.00
_cell.angle_beta   90.00
_cell.angle_gamma   90.00
#
_symmetry.space_group_name_H-M   'P 1'
#
loop_
_entity.id
_entity.type
_entity.pdbx_description
1 polymer ?
#
loop_
_entity_poly.entity_id
_entity_poly.type
_entity_poly.pdbx_seq_one_letter_code
_entity_poly.pdbx_strand_id
1 'polypeptide(L)'
;MDIKANSLYQEMQSMAALATTNPAPVQRLEINSSASEFGDLLSQAIENVNGMQQESRTLQQRFDMGDPDLSLVDVMVAKEKSGIAFEATVQVRNKVLEAYKTIMNMPV
;
A
#
# COMPACT_ATOMS: atom_id res chain seq x y z
N MET A 1 66.91 15.61 13.50
CA MET A 1 65.90 14.82 14.25
C MET A 1 64.53 15.00 13.59
N ASP A 2 64.45 14.91 12.25
CA ASP A 2 63.41 15.56 11.44
C ASP A 2 62.55 14.59 10.62
N ILE A 3 62.44 13.33 11.06
CA ILE A 3 61.77 12.26 10.31
C ILE A 3 60.30 12.09 10.75
N LYS A 4 59.88 12.69 11.88
CA LYS A 4 58.56 12.43 12.49
C LYS A 4 57.40 13.26 11.91
N ALA A 5 57.68 14.42 11.30
CA ALA A 5 56.64 15.26 10.73
C ALA A 5 56.10 14.67 9.41
N ASN A 6 57.01 14.23 8.53
CA ASN A 6 56.64 13.77 7.19
C ASN A 6 55.87 12.42 7.20
N SER A 7 56.16 11.55 8.17
CA SER A 7 55.45 10.27 8.33
C SER A 7 54.01 10.46 8.81
N LEU A 8 53.74 11.47 9.65
CA LEU A 8 52.40 11.76 10.16
C LEU A 8 51.48 12.33 9.08
N TYR A 9 52.03 13.12 8.15
CA TYR A 9 51.27 13.61 6.99
C TYR A 9 50.93 12.49 6.00
N GLN A 10 51.81 11.50 5.82
CA GLN A 10 51.51 10.32 5.00
C GLN A 10 50.44 9.42 5.63
N GLU A 11 50.48 9.26 6.96
CA GLU A 11 49.47 8.47 7.67
C GLU A 11 48.09 9.15 7.64
N MET A 12 48.05 10.48 7.79
CA MET A 12 46.82 11.27 7.67
C MET A 12 46.23 11.22 6.25
N GLN A 13 47.07 11.22 5.20
CA GLN A 13 46.61 11.03 3.82
C GLN A 13 46.06 9.61 3.58
N SER A 14 46.68 8.59 4.19
CA SER A 14 46.22 7.20 4.04
C SER A 14 44.89 6.94 4.77
N MET A 15 44.66 7.57 5.93
CA MET A 15 43.36 7.53 6.62
C MET A 15 42.26 8.27 5.86
N ALA A 16 42.56 9.41 5.22
CA ALA A 16 41.60 10.15 4.41
C ALA A 16 41.17 9.37 3.14
N ALA A 17 42.09 8.60 2.55
CA ALA A 17 41.79 7.72 1.42
C ALA A 17 40.86 6.57 1.81
N LEU A 18 41.08 5.95 2.98
CA LEU A 18 40.23 4.86 3.51
C LEU A 18 38.81 5.33 3.88
N ALA A 19 38.65 6.59 4.30
CA ALA A 19 37.35 7.19 4.57
C ALA A 19 36.56 7.53 3.28
N THR A 20 37.26 7.78 2.17
CA THR A 20 36.64 8.10 0.88
C THR A 20 36.25 6.85 0.08
N THR A 21 36.96 5.73 0.29
CA THR A 21 36.76 4.48 -0.49
C THR A 21 35.72 3.54 0.09
N ASN A 22 35.20 3.80 1.30
CA ASN A 22 34.17 2.96 1.90
C ASN A 22 32.93 3.77 2.29
N PRO A 23 32.15 4.28 1.32
CA PRO A 23 30.73 4.45 1.58
C PRO A 23 30.21 3.03 1.83
N ALA A 24 29.96 2.70 3.09
CA ALA A 24 29.15 1.53 3.41
C ALA A 24 27.94 1.55 2.44
N PRO A 25 27.59 0.42 1.81
CA PRO A 25 26.44 0.40 0.93
C PRO A 25 25.26 0.88 1.77
N VAL A 26 24.85 2.12 1.52
CA VAL A 26 23.53 2.59 1.91
C VAL A 26 22.62 1.65 1.15
N GLN A 27 22.18 0.61 1.86
CA GLN A 27 21.07 -0.21 1.46
C GLN A 27 19.96 0.80 1.22
N ARG A 28 19.78 1.19 -0.04
CA ARG A 28 18.61 1.95 -0.45
C ARG A 28 17.47 1.04 -0.04
N LEU A 29 16.82 1.38 1.06
CA LEU A 29 15.49 0.90 1.35
C LEU A 29 14.73 1.23 0.07
N GLU A 30 14.39 0.19 -0.70
CA GLU A 30 13.53 0.36 -1.86
C GLU A 30 12.18 0.79 -1.32
N ILE A 31 12.03 2.09 -1.12
CA ILE A 31 10.74 2.70 -0.92
C ILE A 31 10.05 2.53 -2.27
N ASN A 32 8.88 1.88 -2.26
CA ASN A 32 7.82 1.95 -3.28
C ASN A 32 7.50 0.72 -4.15
N SER A 33 7.72 -0.52 -3.72
CA SER A 33 6.94 -1.65 -4.27
C SER A 33 5.55 -1.74 -3.64
N SER A 34 5.47 -1.61 -2.30
CA SER A 34 4.22 -1.80 -1.55
C SER A 34 3.14 -0.75 -1.79
N ALA A 35 3.50 0.47 -2.21
CA ALA A 35 2.54 1.54 -2.47
C ALA A 35 1.77 1.34 -3.78
N SER A 36 2.44 0.84 -4.83
CA SER A 36 1.80 0.49 -6.10
C SER A 36 0.87 -0.71 -5.92
N GLU A 37 1.37 -1.76 -5.25
CA GLU A 37 0.64 -3.00 -4.97
C GLU A 37 -0.62 -2.75 -4.13
N PHE A 38 -0.56 -1.77 -3.22
CA PHE A 38 -1.73 -1.31 -2.47
C PHE A 38 -2.76 -0.58 -3.33
N GLY A 39 -2.32 0.31 -4.22
CA GLY A 39 -3.21 1.01 -5.16
C GLY A 39 -3.98 0.05 -6.07
N ASP A 40 -3.30 -1.02 -6.49
CA ASP A 40 -3.91 -2.11 -7.26
C ASP A 40 -4.94 -2.88 -6.43
N LEU A 41 -4.63 -3.22 -5.18
CA LEU A 41 -5.57 -3.86 -4.26
C LEU A 41 -6.80 -2.99 -3.96
N LEU A 42 -6.62 -1.68 -3.76
CA LEU A 42 -7.72 -0.74 -3.55
C LEU A 42 -8.61 -0.64 -4.80
N SER A 43 -8.00 -0.57 -5.98
CA SER A 43 -8.72 -0.54 -7.26
C SER A 43 -9.53 -1.83 -7.44
N GLN A 44 -8.94 -2.99 -7.16
CA GLN A 44 -9.64 -4.28 -7.17
C GLN A 44 -10.77 -4.35 -6.12
N ALA A 45 -10.60 -3.78 -4.93
CA ALA A 45 -11.65 -3.75 -3.92
C ALA A 45 -12.85 -2.89 -4.36
N ILE A 46 -12.59 -1.72 -4.95
CA ILE A 46 -13.64 -0.85 -5.50
C ILE A 46 -14.38 -1.55 -6.65
N GLU A 47 -13.65 -2.20 -7.56
CA GLU A 47 -14.24 -2.97 -8.66
C GLU A 47 -15.11 -4.12 -8.14
N ASN A 48 -14.64 -4.84 -7.12
CA ASN A 48 -15.42 -5.91 -6.47
C ASN A 48 -16.71 -5.39 -5.84
N VAL A 49 -16.68 -4.24 -5.17
CA VAL A 49 -17.90 -3.63 -4.61
C VAL A 49 -18.85 -3.19 -5.71
N ASN A 50 -18.33 -2.64 -6.82
CA ASN A 50 -19.15 -2.31 -7.98
C ASN A 50 -19.84 -3.56 -8.54
N GLY A 51 -19.09 -4.65 -8.73
CA GLY A 51 -19.63 -5.95 -9.15
C GLY A 51 -20.71 -6.48 -8.21
N MET A 52 -20.47 -6.45 -6.89
CA MET A 52 -21.45 -6.87 -5.88
C MET A 52 -22.72 -6.00 -5.87
N GLN A 53 -22.60 -4.69 -6.14
CA GLN A 53 -23.78 -3.83 -6.30
C GLN A 53 -24.56 -4.16 -7.56
N GLN A 54 -23.87 -4.42 -8.68
CA GLN A 54 -24.49 -4.78 -9.95
C GLN A 54 -25.23 -6.12 -9.83
N GLU A 55 -24.58 -7.12 -9.22
CA GLU A 55 -25.16 -8.43 -8.95
C GLU A 55 -26.42 -8.34 -8.08
N SER A 56 -26.38 -7.56 -7.00
CA SER A 56 -27.55 -7.34 -6.14
C SER A 56 -28.73 -6.72 -6.91
N ARG A 57 -28.47 -5.79 -7.84
CA ARG A 57 -29.51 -5.20 -8.71
C ARG A 57 -30.06 -6.22 -9.70
N THR A 58 -29.22 -7.05 -10.28
CA THR A 58 -29.66 -8.12 -11.19
C THR A 58 -30.52 -9.15 -10.46
N LEU A 59 -30.13 -9.55 -9.24
CA LEU A 59 -30.92 -10.46 -8.42
C LEU A 59 -32.28 -9.85 -8.03
N GLN A 60 -32.32 -8.56 -7.68
CA GLN A 60 -33.60 -7.85 -7.45
C GLN A 60 -34.49 -7.87 -8.70
N GLN A 61 -33.96 -7.52 -9.87
CA GLN A 61 -34.75 -7.53 -11.12
C GLN A 61 -35.28 -8.92 -11.48
N ARG A 62 -34.46 -9.96 -11.31
CA ARG A 62 -34.88 -11.35 -11.57
C ARG A 62 -35.98 -11.78 -10.61
N PHE A 63 -35.85 -11.42 -9.34
CA PHE A 63 -36.89 -11.67 -8.35
C PHE A 63 -38.19 -10.93 -8.67
N ASP A 64 -38.12 -9.65 -9.06
CA ASP A 64 -39.29 -8.86 -9.45
C ASP A 64 -39.98 -9.41 -10.73
N MET A 65 -39.21 -10.05 -11.61
CA MET A 65 -39.73 -10.79 -12.78
C MET A 65 -40.36 -12.16 -12.43
N GLY A 66 -40.30 -12.59 -11.17
CA GLY A 66 -40.89 -13.84 -10.71
C GLY A 66 -40.04 -15.08 -11.03
N ASP A 67 -38.71 -14.93 -11.11
CA ASP A 67 -37.78 -16.05 -11.32
C ASP A 67 -37.95 -17.11 -10.20
N PRO A 68 -38.43 -18.33 -10.53
CA PRO A 68 -38.75 -19.35 -9.53
C PRO A 68 -37.51 -19.96 -8.87
N ASP A 69 -36.32 -19.79 -9.47
CA ASP A 69 -35.06 -20.27 -8.92
C ASP A 69 -34.44 -19.28 -7.91
N LEU A 70 -35.05 -18.11 -7.71
CA LEU A 70 -34.54 -17.05 -6.83
C LEU A 70 -35.43 -16.88 -5.59
N SER A 71 -34.85 -17.07 -4.40
CA SER A 71 -35.55 -16.75 -3.15
C SER A 71 -35.35 -15.29 -2.77
N LEU A 72 -36.34 -14.69 -2.11
CA LEU A 72 -36.21 -13.39 -1.46
C LEU A 72 -35.01 -13.37 -0.49
N VAL A 73 -34.72 -14.51 0.14
CA VAL A 73 -33.57 -14.66 1.05
C VAL A 73 -32.25 -14.46 0.30
N ASP A 74 -32.12 -14.98 -0.92
CA ASP A 74 -30.90 -14.86 -1.71
C ASP A 74 -30.64 -13.40 -2.11
N VAL A 75 -31.70 -12.67 -2.49
CA VAL A 75 -31.64 -11.23 -2.78
C VAL A 75 -31.21 -10.43 -1.56
N MET A 76 -31.78 -10.76 -0.39
CA MET A 76 -31.41 -10.09 0.87
C MET A 76 -29.98 -10.37 1.30
N VAL A 77 -29.51 -11.63 1.17
CA VAL A 77 -28.13 -12.01 1.48
C VAL A 77 -27.15 -11.31 0.55
N ALA A 78 -27.45 -11.26 -0.76
CA ALA A 78 -26.62 -10.55 -1.71
C ALA A 78 -26.53 -9.05 -1.36
N LYS A 79 -27.66 -8.43 -1.02
CA LYS A 79 -27.70 -7.02 -0.61
C LYS A 79 -26.87 -6.75 0.65
N GLU A 80 -26.96 -7.62 1.65
CA GLU A 80 -26.21 -7.49 2.91
C GLU A 80 -24.71 -7.68 2.68
N LYS A 81 -24.31 -8.66 1.87
CA LYS A 81 -22.91 -8.85 1.46
C LYS A 81 -22.34 -7.59 0.79
N SER A 82 -23.08 -7.01 -0.15
CA SER A 82 -22.67 -5.78 -0.83
C SER A 82 -22.52 -4.60 0.14
N GLY A 83 -23.43 -4.50 1.13
CA GLY A 83 -23.36 -3.48 2.19
C GLY A 83 -22.10 -3.60 3.04
N ILE A 84 -21.84 -4.80 3.59
CA ILE A 84 -20.67 -5.08 4.43
C ILE A 84 -19.37 -4.85 3.63
N ALA A 85 -19.31 -5.31 2.38
CA ALA A 85 -18.13 -5.14 1.53
C ALA A 85 -17.85 -3.66 1.18
N PHE A 86 -18.90 -2.87 0.97
CA PHE A 86 -18.77 -1.43 0.76
C PHE A 86 -18.20 -0.75 2.01
N GLU A 87 -18.73 -1.07 3.19
CA GLU A 87 -18.27 -0.49 4.44
C GLU A 87 -16.80 -0.84 4.73
N ALA A 88 -16.41 -2.10 4.50
CA ALA A 88 -15.02 -2.53 4.59
C ALA A 88 -14.10 -1.70 3.65
N THR A 89 -14.54 -1.46 2.41
CA THR A 89 -13.78 -0.65 1.43
C THR A 89 -13.60 0.79 1.90
N VAL A 90 -14.62 1.39 2.52
CA VAL A 90 -14.53 2.74 3.09
C VAL A 90 -13.50 2.79 4.22
N GLN A 91 -13.47 1.78 5.09
CA GLN A 91 -12.49 1.70 6.17
C GLN A 91 -11.06 1.58 5.65
N VAL A 92 -10.84 0.73 4.64
CA VAL A 92 -9.54 0.60 3.96
C VAL A 92 -9.12 1.94 3.36
N ARG A 93 -10.00 2.61 2.61
CA ARG A 93 -9.72 3.96 2.06
C ARG A 93 -9.29 4.94 3.15
N ASN A 94 -9.99 4.98 4.27
CA ASN A 94 -9.68 5.90 5.36
C ASN A 94 -8.31 5.60 5.99
N LYS A 95 -7.98 4.32 6.20
CA LYS A 95 -6.69 3.90 6.76
C LYS A 95 -5.51 4.27 5.85
N VAL A 96 -5.73 4.28 4.54
CA VAL A 96 -4.72 4.66 3.55
C VAL A 96 -4.47 6.15 3.55
N LEU A 97 -5.54 6.95 3.61
CA LEU A 97 -5.41 8.39 3.75
C LEU A 97 -4.66 8.76 5.04
N GLU A 98 -4.91 8.03 6.13
CA GLU A 98 -4.19 8.19 7.39
C GLU A 98 -2.71 7.81 7.25
N ALA A 99 -2.39 6.69 6.60
CA ALA A 99 -1.02 6.26 6.35
C ALA A 99 -0.25 7.26 5.48
N TYR A 100 -0.88 7.76 4.40
CA TYR A 100 -0.30 8.81 3.56
C TYR A 100 -0.01 10.10 4.34
N LYS A 101 -0.98 10.57 5.14
CA LYS A 101 -0.79 11.72 6.03
C LYS A 101 0.33 11.49 7.05
N THR A 102 0.46 10.27 7.57
CA THR A 102 1.49 9.90 8.55
C THR A 102 2.88 9.96 7.93
N ILE A 103 3.06 9.44 6.70
CA ILE A 103 4.32 9.54 5.97
C ILE A 103 4.67 11.00 5.68
N MET A 104 3.69 11.83 5.30
CA MET A 104 3.91 13.24 4.99
C MET A 104 4.26 14.09 6.22
N ASN A 105 3.74 13.71 7.39
CA ASN A 105 3.99 14.40 8.67
C ASN A 105 5.17 13.80 9.45
N MET A 106 5.85 12.76 8.94
CA MET A 106 7.07 12.29 9.57
C MET A 106 8.16 13.37 9.41
N PRO A 107 8.73 13.89 10.53
CA PRO A 107 9.87 14.78 10.42
C PRO A 107 11.04 14.00 9.83
N VAL A 108 11.63 14.56 8.76
CA VAL A 108 12.93 14.11 8.23
C VAL A 108 14.06 14.45 9.18
#